data_AF-A0A8T6Q0G0-F1
#
_entry.id   AF-A0A8T6Q0G0-F1
#
_cell.length_a   1.000
_cell.length_b   1.000
_cell.length_c   1.000
_cell.angle_alpha   90.00
_cell.angle_beta   90.00
_cell.angle_gamma   90.00
#
_symmetry.space_group_name_H-M   'P 1'
#
loop_
_entity.id
_entity.type
_entity.pdbx_description
1 polymer ?
#
loop_
_entity_poly.entity_id
_entity_poly.type
_entity_poly.pdbx_seq_one_letter_code
_entity_poly.pdbx_strand_id
1 'polypeptide(L)'
;IRTFYKEKIDPAFISLFPHYRTKSNKIINNMVNITPHVGRHTWANITLEFIYNSLLSESLILAQDYGIRARMNGVLEPAIEQLRALGGWSLTSKVPLRYAKRFIEVVSNQSNYKRTKHSDMHLASPETNISQRKTYNLLEDNIYDEDFSFKDLFN
;
A
#
# COMPACT_ATOMS: atom_id res chain seq x y z
N ILE A 1 26.47 -8.18 -14.14
CA ILE A 1 25.31 -7.68 -13.34
C ILE A 1 25.71 -6.53 -12.39
N ARG A 2 26.67 -6.71 -11.48
CA ARG A 2 27.07 -5.63 -10.53
C ARG A 2 27.59 -4.36 -11.23
N THR A 3 28.39 -4.53 -12.30
CA THR A 3 28.91 -3.43 -13.13
C THR A 3 27.80 -2.67 -13.84
N PHE A 4 26.81 -3.37 -14.40
CA PHE A 4 25.67 -2.76 -15.08
C PHE A 4 24.85 -1.83 -14.19
N TYR A 5 24.57 -2.23 -12.94
CA TYR A 5 23.86 -1.34 -12.01
C TYR A 5 24.67 -0.09 -11.70
N LYS A 6 25.97 -0.24 -11.42
CA LYS A 6 26.86 0.88 -11.10
C LYS A 6 27.04 1.86 -12.27
N GLU A 7 27.11 1.35 -13.50
CA GLU A 7 27.50 2.14 -14.67
C GLU A 7 26.30 2.66 -15.48
N LYS A 8 25.14 2.00 -15.38
CA LYS A 8 23.95 2.34 -16.20
C LYS A 8 22.77 2.74 -15.34
N ILE A 9 22.28 1.82 -14.50
CA ILE A 9 21.02 2.03 -13.75
C ILE A 9 21.16 3.15 -12.71
N ASP A 10 22.18 3.08 -11.88
CA ASP A 10 22.39 4.01 -10.77
C ASP A 10 22.65 5.45 -11.25
N PRO A 11 23.53 5.69 -12.25
CA PRO A 11 23.73 7.04 -12.79
C PRO A 11 22.51 7.56 -13.55
N ALA A 12 21.81 6.71 -14.32
CA ALA A 12 20.60 7.13 -15.03
C ALA A 12 19.50 7.57 -14.06
N PHE A 13 19.31 6.83 -12.95
CA PHE A 13 18.33 7.22 -11.93
C PHE A 13 18.66 8.57 -11.31
N ILE A 14 19.93 8.82 -10.93
CA ILE A 14 20.33 10.11 -10.34
C ILE A 14 20.27 11.25 -11.36
N SER A 15 20.53 10.97 -12.64
CA SER A 15 20.35 11.97 -13.70
C SER A 15 18.90 12.44 -13.79
N LEU A 16 17.93 11.52 -13.62
CA LEU A 16 16.50 11.85 -13.62
C LEU A 16 16.05 12.48 -12.29
N PHE A 17 16.61 12.05 -11.16
CA PHE A 17 16.23 12.48 -9.82
C PHE A 17 17.44 12.99 -9.01
N PRO A 18 18.01 14.16 -9.39
CA PRO A 18 19.29 14.62 -8.83
C PRO A 18 19.21 15.01 -7.35
N HIS A 19 18.03 15.27 -6.80
CA HIS A 19 17.82 15.64 -5.39
C HIS A 19 18.09 14.51 -4.39
N TYR A 20 18.20 13.26 -4.85
CA TYR A 20 18.53 12.15 -3.97
C TYR A 20 20.02 12.04 -3.64
N ARG A 21 20.93 12.69 -4.39
CA ARG A 21 22.38 12.68 -4.10
C ARG A 21 23.15 13.94 -4.50
N THR A 22 22.84 14.52 -5.66
CA THR A 22 23.67 15.55 -6.28
C THR A 22 23.25 16.96 -5.86
N LYS A 23 21.95 17.20 -5.66
CA LYS A 23 21.45 18.47 -5.11
C LYS A 23 21.29 18.28 -3.60
N SER A 24 22.11 18.98 -2.82
CA SER A 24 21.99 18.99 -1.35
C SER A 24 20.59 19.46 -0.97
N ASN A 25 19.77 18.56 -0.45
CA ASN A 25 18.52 18.90 0.18
C ASN A 25 18.71 18.75 1.69
N LYS A 26 18.65 19.86 2.44
CA LYS A 26 18.86 19.84 3.90
C LYS A 26 17.80 19.04 4.68
N ILE A 27 16.71 18.67 4.01
CA ILE A 27 15.55 18.01 4.62
C ILE A 27 15.65 16.48 4.51
N ILE A 28 16.41 15.94 3.54
CA ILE A 28 16.51 14.49 3.30
C ILE A 28 17.97 14.04 3.27
N ASN A 29 18.23 12.89 3.90
CA ASN A 29 19.51 12.22 3.77
C ASN A 29 19.71 11.72 2.33
N ASN A 30 20.97 11.76 1.87
CA ASN A 30 21.32 11.25 0.55
C ASN A 30 21.02 9.75 0.43
N MET A 31 20.44 9.35 -0.70
CA MET A 31 20.10 7.97 -1.01
C MET A 31 21.34 7.14 -1.33
N VAL A 32 21.39 5.90 -0.82
CA VAL A 32 22.41 4.90 -1.14
C VAL A 32 22.37 4.52 -2.64
N ASN A 33 23.48 4.03 -3.18
CA ASN A 33 23.53 3.51 -4.55
C ASN A 33 22.52 2.36 -4.76
N ILE A 34 21.87 2.37 -5.91
CA ILE A 34 21.02 1.31 -6.40
C ILE A 34 21.91 0.13 -6.80
N THR A 35 21.83 -0.93 -6.00
CA THR A 35 22.55 -2.17 -6.24
C THR A 35 21.60 -3.24 -6.80
N PRO A 36 22.12 -4.36 -7.34
CA PRO A 36 21.28 -5.49 -7.73
C PRO A 36 20.39 -6.00 -6.59
N HIS A 37 20.85 -5.92 -5.33
CA HIS A 37 20.05 -6.28 -4.16
C HIS A 37 18.87 -5.33 -3.94
N VAL A 38 19.09 -4.02 -4.08
CA VAL A 38 18.01 -3.03 -4.04
C VAL A 38 17.00 -3.33 -5.14
N GLY A 39 17.46 -3.57 -6.37
CA GLY A 39 16.59 -3.97 -7.48
C GLY A 39 15.75 -5.22 -7.17
N ARG A 40 16.37 -6.25 -6.57
CA ARG A 40 15.66 -7.48 -6.17
C ARG A 40 14.62 -7.22 -5.08
N HIS A 41 14.93 -6.38 -4.09
CA HIS A 41 13.97 -5.99 -3.07
C HIS A 41 12.81 -5.19 -3.68
N THR A 42 13.10 -4.21 -4.54
CA THR A 42 12.07 -3.41 -5.21
C THR A 42 11.14 -4.29 -6.04
N TRP A 43 11.70 -5.18 -6.86
CA TRP A 43 10.92 -6.16 -7.63
C TRP A 43 10.00 -6.98 -6.72
N ALA A 44 10.54 -7.58 -5.65
CA ALA A 44 9.75 -8.43 -4.77
C ALA A 44 8.58 -7.70 -4.09
N ASN A 45 8.78 -6.43 -3.70
CA ASN A 45 7.70 -5.64 -3.10
C ASN A 45 6.60 -5.33 -4.12
N ILE A 46 6.97 -4.81 -5.30
CA ILE A 46 5.99 -4.44 -6.35
C ILE A 46 5.26 -5.68 -6.86
N THR A 47 5.97 -6.80 -7.03
CA THR A 47 5.37 -8.07 -7.46
C THR A 47 4.40 -8.63 -6.43
N LEU A 48 4.71 -8.55 -5.14
CA LEU A 48 3.79 -9.00 -4.09
C LEU A 48 2.48 -8.22 -4.12
N GLU A 49 2.58 -6.89 -4.19
CA GLU A 49 1.43 -6.00 -4.27
C GLU A 49 0.58 -6.30 -5.51
N PHE A 50 1.21 -6.48 -6.67
CA PHE A 50 0.52 -6.85 -7.91
C PHE A 50 -0.25 -8.17 -7.77
N ILE A 51 0.42 -9.23 -7.30
CA ILE A 51 -0.21 -10.55 -7.14
C ILE A 51 -1.37 -10.48 -6.14
N TYR A 52 -1.16 -9.81 -5.01
CA TYR A 52 -2.18 -9.64 -3.98
C TYR A 52 -3.42 -8.93 -4.54
N ASN A 53 -3.24 -7.82 -5.25
CA ASN A 53 -4.36 -7.07 -5.84
C ASN A 53 -5.09 -7.88 -6.91
N SER A 54 -4.36 -8.66 -7.72
CA SER A 54 -4.96 -9.55 -8.72
C SER A 54 -5.87 -10.59 -8.06
N LEU A 55 -5.36 -11.28 -7.04
CA LEU A 55 -6.11 -12.31 -6.33
C LEU A 55 -7.27 -11.71 -5.51
N LEU A 56 -7.09 -10.51 -4.96
CA LEU A 56 -8.14 -9.81 -4.23
C LEU A 56 -9.28 -9.44 -5.18
N SER A 57 -8.97 -8.89 -6.35
CA SER A 57 -9.97 -8.57 -7.37
C SER A 57 -10.75 -9.80 -7.81
N GLU A 58 -10.07 -10.92 -8.05
CA GLU A 58 -10.71 -12.19 -8.38
C GLU A 58 -11.65 -12.66 -7.26
N SER A 59 -11.19 -12.59 -6.00
CA SER A 59 -12.01 -12.98 -4.84
C SER A 59 -13.26 -12.12 -4.67
N LEU A 60 -13.19 -10.83 -5.03
CA LEU A 60 -14.32 -9.90 -4.95
C LEU A 60 -15.35 -10.17 -6.05
N ILE A 61 -14.90 -10.50 -7.27
CA ILE A 61 -15.80 -10.90 -8.35
C ILE A 61 -16.58 -12.16 -7.95
N LEU A 62 -15.88 -13.17 -7.42
CA LEU A 62 -16.52 -14.39 -6.93
C LEU A 62 -17.47 -14.13 -5.76
N ALA A 63 -17.12 -13.21 -4.86
CA ALA A 63 -17.99 -12.79 -3.75
C ALA A 63 -19.30 -12.18 -4.25
N GLN A 64 -19.24 -11.34 -5.27
CA GLN A 64 -20.40 -10.71 -5.89
C GLN A 64 -21.27 -11.74 -6.62
N ASP A 65 -20.66 -12.62 -7.40
CA ASP A 65 -21.38 -13.58 -8.25
C ASP A 65 -22.01 -14.73 -7.44
N TYR A 66 -21.38 -15.13 -6.31
CA TYR A 66 -21.77 -16.32 -5.54
C TYR A 66 -22.13 -16.04 -4.07
N GLY A 67 -22.13 -14.78 -3.63
CA GLY A 67 -22.50 -14.38 -2.25
C GLY A 67 -21.49 -14.78 -1.16
N ILE A 68 -20.26 -15.12 -1.54
CA ILE A 68 -19.22 -15.60 -0.60
C ILE A 68 -18.47 -14.39 -0.01
N ARG A 69 -18.38 -14.24 1.32
CA ARG A 69 -17.61 -13.13 1.93
C ARG A 69 -16.10 -13.25 1.65
N ALA A 70 -15.56 -12.36 0.82
CA ALA A 70 -14.11 -12.20 0.67
C ALA A 70 -13.47 -11.67 1.97
N ARG A 71 -12.32 -12.23 2.38
CA ARG A 71 -11.50 -11.70 3.49
C ARG A 71 -10.09 -11.43 2.99
N MET A 72 -9.58 -10.24 3.30
CA MET A 72 -8.21 -9.76 3.02
C MET A 72 -7.13 -10.82 3.40
N ASN A 73 -7.31 -11.46 4.55
CA ASN A 73 -6.40 -12.46 5.11
C ASN A 73 -6.33 -13.73 4.27
N GLY A 74 -7.37 -14.06 3.50
CA GLY A 74 -7.39 -15.29 2.70
C GLY A 74 -6.49 -15.22 1.46
N VAL A 75 -6.11 -14.01 1.04
CA VAL A 75 -5.45 -13.75 -0.24
C VAL A 75 -3.94 -13.55 -0.09
N LEU A 76 -3.47 -13.15 1.09
CA LEU A 76 -2.07 -12.82 1.32
C LEU A 76 -1.18 -14.07 1.30
N GLU A 77 -1.57 -15.17 1.95
CA GLU A 77 -0.82 -16.42 1.94
C GLU A 77 -0.61 -16.98 0.51
N PRO A 78 -1.66 -17.09 -0.34
CA PRO A 78 -1.47 -17.43 -1.75
C PRO A 78 -0.54 -16.48 -2.49
N ALA A 79 -0.64 -15.17 -2.25
CA ALA A 79 0.24 -14.18 -2.88
C ALA A 79 1.71 -14.37 -2.47
N ILE A 80 1.97 -14.67 -1.21
CA ILE A 80 3.30 -14.98 -0.67
C ILE A 80 3.87 -16.23 -1.35
N GLU A 81 3.06 -17.26 -1.55
CA GLU A 81 3.52 -18.51 -2.14
C GLU A 81 3.78 -18.37 -3.65
N GLN A 82 2.96 -17.61 -4.37
CA GLN A 82 3.26 -17.26 -5.76
C GLN A 82 4.55 -16.43 -5.86
N LEU A 83 4.72 -15.43 -5.00
CA LEU A 83 5.97 -14.67 -4.91
C LEU A 83 7.17 -15.59 -4.61
N ARG A 84 6.99 -16.58 -3.72
CA ARG A 84 8.01 -17.58 -3.39
C ARG A 84 8.48 -18.31 -4.65
N ALA A 85 7.53 -18.84 -5.42
CA ALA A 85 7.80 -19.59 -6.64
C ALA A 85 8.51 -18.71 -7.69
N LEU A 86 7.98 -17.51 -7.97
CA LEU A 86 8.57 -16.57 -8.93
C LEU A 86 9.99 -16.12 -8.52
N GLY A 87 10.22 -15.95 -7.22
CA GLY A 87 11.53 -15.59 -6.70
C GLY A 87 12.50 -16.76 -6.60
N GLY A 88 12.07 -18.01 -6.82
CA GLY A 88 12.92 -19.19 -6.65
C GLY A 88 13.41 -19.36 -5.21
N TRP A 89 12.62 -18.95 -4.22
CA TRP A 89 12.93 -19.17 -2.81
C TRP A 89 12.50 -20.57 -2.38
N SER A 90 13.28 -21.23 -1.53
CA SER A 90 12.88 -22.53 -0.96
C SER A 90 11.59 -22.41 -0.16
N LEU A 91 10.85 -23.52 -0.01
CA LEU A 91 9.64 -23.61 0.82
C LEU A 91 9.89 -23.18 2.27
N THR A 92 11.07 -23.48 2.80
CA THR A 92 11.49 -23.13 4.17
C THR A 92 11.97 -21.68 4.32
N SER A 93 12.15 -20.95 3.21
CA SER A 93 12.67 -19.58 3.26
C SER A 93 11.68 -18.61 3.92
N LYS A 94 12.18 -17.77 4.83
CA LYS A 94 11.40 -16.68 5.44
C LYS A 94 11.46 -15.38 4.64
N VAL A 95 12.16 -15.36 3.50
CA VAL A 95 12.35 -14.13 2.72
C VAL A 95 11.03 -13.57 2.16
N PRO A 96 10.13 -14.37 1.55
CA PRO A 96 8.82 -13.88 1.10
C PRO A 96 7.99 -13.25 2.23
N LEU A 97 8.02 -13.86 3.42
CA LEU A 97 7.31 -13.37 4.62
C LEU A 97 7.80 -11.99 5.07
N ARG A 98 9.08 -11.65 4.86
CA ARG A 98 9.61 -10.31 5.19
C ARG A 98 8.99 -9.23 4.30
N TYR A 99 8.76 -9.53 3.02
CA TYR A 99 8.07 -8.61 2.12
C TYR A 99 6.59 -8.48 2.49
N ALA A 100 5.94 -9.58 2.86
CA ALA A 100 4.56 -9.56 3.34
C ALA A 100 4.38 -8.69 4.59
N LYS A 101 5.29 -8.81 5.57
CA LYS A 101 5.27 -7.96 6.76
C LYS A 101 5.33 -6.47 6.38
N ARG A 102 6.27 -6.11 5.50
CA ARG A 102 6.40 -4.73 5.00
C ARG A 102 5.15 -4.28 4.25
N PHE A 103 4.55 -5.14 3.44
CA PHE A 103 3.32 -4.85 2.71
C PHE A 103 2.17 -4.51 3.68
N ILE A 104 1.97 -5.31 4.73
CA ILE A 104 0.97 -5.03 5.77
C ILE A 104 1.21 -3.67 6.43
N GLU A 105 2.47 -3.37 6.76
CA GLU A 105 2.86 -2.07 7.35
C GLU A 105 2.52 -0.92 6.39
N VAL A 106 2.81 -1.05 5.09
CA VAL A 106 2.49 -0.04 4.08
C VAL A 106 0.98 0.18 3.96
N VAL A 107 0.20 -0.89 3.85
CA VAL A 107 -1.28 -0.80 3.76
C VAL A 107 -1.86 -0.18 5.03
N SER A 108 -1.35 -0.55 6.20
CA SER A 108 -1.76 0.01 7.48
C SER A 108 -1.43 1.50 7.59
N ASN A 109 -0.23 1.90 7.15
CA ASN A 109 0.18 3.30 7.12
C ASN A 109 -0.67 4.11 6.14
N GLN A 110 -1.00 3.57 4.97
CA GLN A 110 -1.86 4.23 3.99
C GLN A 110 -3.28 4.42 4.56
N SER A 111 -3.82 3.40 5.24
CA SER A 111 -5.12 3.52 5.94
C SER A 111 -5.08 4.60 7.02
N ASN A 112 -4.03 4.62 7.85
CA ASN A 112 -3.85 5.64 8.88
C ASN A 112 -3.74 7.05 8.31
N TYR A 113 -2.99 7.22 7.21
CA TYR A 113 -2.85 8.51 6.53
C TYR A 113 -4.20 9.02 5.99
N LYS A 114 -5.01 8.14 5.41
CA LYS A 114 -6.37 8.48 4.95
C LYS A 114 -7.24 8.96 6.12
N ARG A 115 -7.17 8.26 7.26
CA ARG A 115 -7.91 8.63 8.48
C ARG A 115 -7.50 10.00 9.02
N THR A 116 -6.20 10.29 9.11
CA THR A 116 -5.71 11.59 9.62
C THR A 116 -6.04 12.74 8.67
N LYS A 117 -5.90 12.53 7.35
CA LYS A 117 -6.29 13.53 6.36
C LYS A 117 -7.78 13.88 6.45
N HIS A 118 -8.64 12.88 6.66
CA HIS A 118 -10.06 13.09 6.84
C HIS A 118 -10.36 13.86 8.15
N SER A 119 -9.70 13.53 9.27
CA SER A 119 -9.88 14.29 10.52
C SER A 119 -9.44 15.75 10.38
N ASP A 120 -8.34 16.01 9.67
CA ASP A 120 -7.83 17.37 9.45
C ASP A 120 -8.79 18.18 8.57
N MET A 121 -9.46 17.54 7.61
CA MET A 121 -10.48 18.17 6.77
C MET A 121 -11.75 18.56 7.55
N HIS A 122 -12.16 17.73 8.53
CA HIS A 122 -13.25 18.07 9.46
C HIS A 122 -12.89 19.24 10.38
N LEU A 123 -11.62 19.33 10.82
CA LEU A 123 -11.13 20.45 11.63
C LEU A 123 -10.96 21.76 10.85
N ALA A 124 -10.80 21.68 9.52
CA ALA A 124 -10.63 22.84 8.64
C ALA A 124 -11.97 23.45 8.14
N SER A 125 -13.11 22.81 8.46
CA SER A 125 -14.42 23.41 8.19
C SER A 125 -14.67 24.58 9.14
N PRO A 126 -15.09 25.76 8.66
CA PRO A 126 -15.44 26.87 9.55
C PRO A 126 -16.58 26.41 10.47
N GLU A 127 -16.43 26.60 11.77
CA GLU A 127 -17.53 26.40 12.73
C GLU A 127 -18.70 27.31 12.35
N THR A 128 -19.66 26.79 11.58
CA THR A 128 -21.00 27.36 11.52
C THR A 128 -21.67 27.08 12.85
N ASN A 129 -21.58 28.07 13.74
CA ASN A 129 -22.38 28.16 14.95
C ASN A 129 -23.85 27.90 14.63
N ILE A 130 -24.34 26.69 14.93
CA ILE A 130 -25.76 26.46 15.18
C ILE A 130 -25.88 25.66 16.48
N SER A 131 -26.19 26.43 17.52
CA SER A 131 -26.79 25.96 18.76
C SER A 131 -27.95 25.01 18.46
N GLN A 132 -27.85 23.75 18.91
CA GLN A 132 -28.95 23.05 19.57
C GLN A 132 -28.46 21.74 20.18
N ARG A 133 -28.26 21.80 21.50
CA ARG A 133 -28.17 20.64 22.37
C ARG A 133 -29.50 19.89 22.29
N LYS A 134 -29.53 18.74 21.61
CA LYS A 134 -30.63 17.78 21.68
C LYS A 134 -30.06 16.38 21.93
N THR A 135 -30.22 15.94 23.17
CA THR A 135 -30.09 14.54 23.58
C THR A 135 -31.20 13.72 22.92
N TYR A 136 -30.84 12.71 22.13
CA TYR A 136 -31.73 11.59 21.83
C TYR A 136 -30.95 10.28 21.95
N ASN A 137 -31.52 9.37 22.73
CA ASN A 137 -31.01 8.02 22.94
C ASN A 137 -31.40 7.10 21.78
N LEU A 138 -30.50 6.15 21.52
CA LEU A 138 -30.67 4.76 21.05
C LEU A 138 -31.77 4.41 20.02
N LEU A 139 -31.29 3.78 18.94
CA LEU A 139 -31.97 2.76 18.12
C LEU A 139 -33.07 3.27 17.17
N GLU A 140 -32.65 3.78 16.01
CA GLU A 140 -33.19 3.43 14.68
C GLU A 140 -32.38 4.23 13.64
N ASP A 141 -32.45 3.81 12.39
CA ASP A 141 -31.78 4.39 11.20
C ASP A 141 -30.35 3.88 10.93
N ASN A 142 -30.29 2.60 10.54
CA ASN A 142 -29.29 2.11 9.60
C ASN A 142 -29.52 2.80 8.24
N ILE A 143 -29.05 4.03 8.09
CA ILE A 143 -28.79 4.63 6.79
C ILE A 143 -27.27 4.61 6.64
N TYR A 144 -26.77 3.48 6.13
CA TYR A 144 -25.43 3.46 5.57
C TYR A 144 -25.46 4.32 4.32
N ASP A 145 -24.73 5.45 4.35
CA ASP A 145 -24.48 6.30 3.20
C ASP A 145 -24.00 5.44 2.03
N GLU A 146 -24.88 5.28 1.05
CA GLU A 146 -24.71 4.41 -0.13
C GLU A 146 -23.86 5.08 -1.23
N ASP A 147 -22.87 5.89 -0.85
CA ASP A 147 -22.01 6.64 -1.80
C ASP A 147 -20.50 6.45 -1.57
N PHE A 148 -20.08 5.48 -0.75
CA PHE A 148 -18.66 5.10 -0.68
C PHE A 148 -18.34 4.06 -1.77
N SER A 149 -18.03 4.53 -2.98
CA SER A 149 -17.55 3.66 -4.05
C SER A 149 -16.10 3.25 -3.82
N PHE A 150 -15.83 1.95 -3.76
CA PHE A 150 -14.49 1.36 -3.55
C PHE A 150 -13.44 1.79 -4.61
N LYS A 151 -13.87 2.39 -5.72
CA LYS A 151 -12.99 3.00 -6.73
C LYS A 151 -12.15 4.16 -6.17
N ASP A 152 -12.62 4.84 -5.13
CA ASP A 152 -11.91 5.95 -4.48
C ASP A 152 -10.76 5.47 -3.56
N LEU A 153 -10.59 4.15 -3.41
CA LEU A 153 -9.50 3.61 -2.61
C LEU A 153 -8.14 3.66 -3.35
N PHE A 154 -8.15 3.73 -4.69
CA PHE A 154 -6.97 3.49 -5.54
C PHE A 154 -6.74 4.52 -6.67
N ASN A 155 -7.36 5.70 -6.62
CA ASN A 155 -6.97 6.86 -7.43
C ASN A 155 -6.19 7.88 -6.60
#